data_AF-A0A2M8KYH7-F1
#
_entry.id   AF-A0A2M8KYH7-F1
#
_cell.length_a   1.000
_cell.length_b   1.000
_cell.length_c   1.000
_cell.angle_alpha   90.00
_cell.angle_beta   90.00
_cell.angle_gamma   90.00
#
_symmetry.space_group_name_H-M   'P 1'
#
loop_
_entity.id
_entity.type
_entity.pdbx_description
1 polymer ?
#
loop_
_entity_poly.entity_id
_entity_poly.type
_entity_poly.pdbx_seq_one_letter_code
_entity_poly.pdbx_strand_id
1 'polypeptide(L)'
;MSAKSNLTNWSARAVNPPKLTDQQWGTVGIAGVVLIIMAICQIVSFNDFTDVLSGLGLSGPNVWAAIIIVAELWGSAMFFKIRLSSAFRMVSAIAAFLASSFWFIMNINLVSDGLSSSAQNSGYFGRYLAQSPSWWTVIEATILLLWVLYNLDLMRGSLVFRLRK
;
A
#
# COMPACT_ATOMS: atom_id res chain seq x y z
N MET A 1 -6.39 -26.27 25.89
CA MET A 1 -5.93 -24.86 25.97
C MET A 1 -7.15 -23.94 25.89
N SER A 2 -7.34 -23.05 26.86
CA SER A 2 -8.51 -22.17 26.92
C SER A 2 -8.35 -20.98 25.96
N ALA A 3 -9.40 -20.59 25.22
CA ALA A 3 -9.37 -19.42 24.34
C ALA A 3 -8.88 -18.14 25.04
N LYS A 4 -9.13 -18.01 26.35
CA LYS A 4 -8.65 -16.90 27.18
C LYS A 4 -7.11 -16.83 27.26
N SER A 5 -6.40 -17.96 27.33
CA SER A 5 -4.93 -17.96 27.41
C SER A 5 -4.26 -17.54 26.10
N ASN A 6 -4.93 -17.76 24.96
CA ASN A 6 -4.42 -17.33 23.66
C ASN A 6 -4.57 -15.82 23.46
N LEU A 7 -5.65 -15.21 23.96
CA LEU A 7 -5.90 -13.76 23.85
C LEU A 7 -4.91 -12.94 24.69
N THR A 8 -4.62 -13.36 25.94
CA THR A 8 -3.63 -12.67 26.79
C THR A 8 -2.22 -12.74 26.22
N ASN A 9 -1.85 -13.86 25.59
CA ASN A 9 -0.57 -14.01 24.92
C ASN A 9 -0.44 -13.13 23.67
N TRP A 10 -1.56 -12.80 23.01
CA TRP A 10 -1.55 -11.96 21.81
C TRP A 10 -1.30 -10.49 22.15
N SER A 11 -1.96 -9.95 23.18
CA SER A 11 -1.70 -8.58 23.66
C SER A 11 -0.28 -8.40 24.19
N ALA A 12 0.31 -9.45 24.77
CA ALA A 12 1.69 -9.43 25.26
C ALA A 12 2.75 -9.31 24.14
N ARG A 13 2.39 -9.63 22.89
CA ARG A 13 3.28 -9.55 21.71
C ARG A 13 3.14 -8.24 20.92
N ALA A 14 2.24 -7.35 21.34
CA ALA A 14 2.06 -6.06 20.70
C ALA A 14 3.27 -5.16 21.00
N VAL A 15 3.96 -4.71 19.95
CA VAL A 15 5.15 -3.86 20.08
C VAL A 15 4.74 -2.41 20.00
N ASN A 16 5.29 -1.58 20.90
CA ASN A 16 5.10 -0.14 20.86
C ASN A 16 5.47 0.40 19.47
N PRO A 17 4.74 1.40 18.96
CA PRO A 17 5.09 2.04 17.70
C PRO A 17 6.52 2.62 17.75
N PRO A 18 7.17 2.77 16.59
CA PRO A 18 8.50 3.35 16.51
C PRO A 18 8.53 4.75 17.15
N LYS A 19 9.66 5.10 17.77
CA LYS A 19 9.85 6.44 18.34
C LYS A 19 10.22 7.40 17.21
N LEU A 20 9.23 8.08 16.65
CA LEU A 20 9.39 9.12 15.65
C LEU A 20 9.05 10.49 16.24
N THR A 21 9.63 11.57 15.70
CA THR A 21 9.24 12.95 16.02
C THR A 21 7.82 13.24 15.52
N ASP A 22 7.18 14.30 16.01
CA ASP A 22 5.81 14.64 15.56
C ASP A 22 5.74 14.95 14.06
N GLN A 23 6.77 15.61 13.52
CA GLN A 23 6.89 15.86 12.08
C GLN A 23 7.01 14.55 11.28
N GLN A 24 7.82 13.60 11.76
CA GLN A 24 7.96 12.28 11.15
C GLN A 24 6.64 11.49 11.20
N TRP A 25 5.92 11.57 12.32
CA TRP A 25 4.59 10.97 12.43
C TRP A 25 3.57 11.60 11.47
N GLY A 26 3.69 12.90 11.21
CA GLY A 26 2.89 13.58 10.19
C GLY A 26 3.10 12.97 8.80
N THR A 27 4.35 12.92 8.32
CA THR A 27 4.64 12.39 6.97
C THR A 27 4.26 10.91 6.82
N VAL A 28 4.57 10.08 7.82
CA VAL A 28 4.20 8.66 7.85
C VAL A 28 2.67 8.51 7.83
N GLY A 29 1.97 9.27 8.68
CA GLY A 29 0.51 9.23 8.75
C GLY A 29 -0.17 9.65 7.44
N ILE A 30 0.34 10.67 6.74
CA ILE A 30 -0.21 11.09 5.45
C ILE A 30 -0.04 9.98 4.41
N ALA A 31 1.12 9.31 4.35
CA ALA A 31 1.31 8.19 3.44
C ALA A 31 0.30 7.06 3.72
N GLY A 32 0.01 6.77 4.99
CA GLY A 32 -1.06 5.84 5.37
C GLY A 32 -2.44 6.28 4.89
N VAL A 33 -2.77 7.56 5.04
CA VAL A 33 -4.05 8.11 4.56
C VAL A 33 -4.17 8.03 3.04
N VAL A 34 -3.10 8.33 2.29
CA VAL A 34 -3.09 8.25 0.83
C VAL A 34 -3.41 6.82 0.37
N LEU A 35 -2.76 5.80 0.95
CA LEU A 35 -3.07 4.40 0.63
C LEU A 35 -4.52 4.02 0.96
N ILE A 36 -5.07 4.51 2.07
CA ILE A 36 -6.48 4.29 2.41
C ILE A 36 -7.40 4.94 1.38
N ILE A 37 -7.12 6.17 0.97
CA ILE A 37 -7.93 6.89 -0.02
C ILE A 37 -7.90 6.15 -1.36
N MET A 38 -6.74 5.70 -1.82
CA MET A 38 -6.60 4.89 -3.03
C MET A 38 -7.48 3.64 -2.95
N ALA A 39 -7.37 2.88 -1.87
CA ALA A 39 -8.16 1.67 -1.67
C ALA A 39 -9.66 1.94 -1.61
N ILE A 40 -10.10 3.01 -0.93
CA ILE A 40 -11.51 3.41 -0.87
C ILE A 40 -12.02 3.76 -2.28
N CYS A 41 -11.27 4.58 -3.03
CA CYS A 41 -11.64 4.95 -4.38
C CYS A 41 -11.76 3.71 -5.29
N GLN A 42 -10.82 2.78 -5.20
CA GLN A 42 -10.85 1.51 -5.92
C GLN A 42 -12.04 0.62 -5.51
N ILE A 43 -12.39 0.56 -4.23
CA ILE A 43 -13.58 -0.17 -3.75
C ILE A 43 -14.87 0.44 -4.33
N VAL A 44 -15.00 1.76 -4.26
CA VAL A 44 -16.22 2.46 -4.72
C VAL A 44 -16.39 2.37 -6.24
N SER A 45 -15.28 2.32 -6.99
CA SER A 45 -15.30 2.11 -8.44
C SER A 45 -14.66 0.77 -8.82
N PHE A 46 -15.05 -0.30 -8.13
CA PHE A 46 -14.42 -1.62 -8.30
C PHE A 46 -14.49 -2.12 -9.74
N ASN A 47 -15.66 -1.99 -10.39
CA ASN A 47 -15.83 -2.43 -11.79
C ASN A 47 -14.91 -1.66 -12.74
N ASP A 48 -14.86 -0.33 -12.62
CA ASP A 48 -13.97 0.49 -13.45
C ASP A 48 -12.50 0.15 -13.21
N PHE A 49 -12.12 -0.13 -11.96
CA PHE A 49 -10.77 -0.56 -11.61
C PHE A 49 -10.44 -1.93 -12.21
N THR A 50 -11.38 -2.89 -12.17
CA THR A 50 -11.18 -4.19 -12.79
C THR A 50 -11.09 -4.09 -14.32
N ASP A 51 -11.81 -3.17 -14.94
CA ASP A 51 -11.71 -2.92 -16.38
C ASP A 51 -10.34 -2.33 -16.74
N VAL A 52 -9.82 -1.42 -15.93
CA VAL A 52 -8.43 -0.94 -16.06
C VAL A 52 -7.45 -2.11 -15.97
N LEU A 53 -7.55 -2.96 -14.94
CA LEU A 53 -6.69 -4.15 -14.80
C LEU A 53 -6.83 -5.15 -15.95
N SER A 54 -8.03 -5.29 -16.51
CA SER A 54 -8.28 -6.13 -17.69
C SER A 54 -7.59 -5.56 -18.92
N GLY A 55 -7.60 -4.24 -19.08
CA GLY A 55 -6.88 -3.53 -20.16
C GLY A 55 -5.37 -3.73 -20.13
N LEU A 56 -4.83 -4.15 -18.98
CA LEU A 56 -3.42 -4.47 -18.77
C LEU A 56 -3.06 -5.91 -19.15
N GLY A 57 -4.03 -6.70 -19.61
CA GLY A 57 -3.81 -8.10 -19.98
C GLY A 57 -3.63 -9.05 -18.79
N LEU A 58 -3.97 -8.61 -17.57
CA LEU A 58 -3.91 -9.47 -16.39
C LEU A 58 -5.02 -10.52 -16.43
N SER A 59 -4.64 -11.80 -16.28
CA SER A 59 -5.63 -12.86 -16.07
C SER A 59 -6.28 -12.71 -14.69
N GLY A 60 -7.61 -12.76 -14.65
CA GLY A 60 -8.38 -12.63 -13.40
C GLY A 60 -8.30 -11.22 -12.77
N PRO A 61 -8.74 -10.15 -13.46
CA PRO A 61 -8.65 -8.77 -12.97
C PRO A 61 -9.33 -8.56 -11.62
N ASN A 62 -10.42 -9.27 -11.33
CA ASN A 62 -11.12 -9.21 -10.04
C ASN A 62 -10.25 -9.68 -8.87
N VAL A 63 -9.43 -10.71 -9.08
CA VAL A 63 -8.53 -11.24 -8.05
C VAL A 63 -7.40 -10.25 -7.80
N TRP A 64 -6.82 -9.69 -8.86
CA TRP A 64 -5.81 -8.65 -8.74
C TRP A 64 -6.34 -7.40 -8.05
N ALA A 65 -7.54 -6.93 -8.41
CA ALA A 65 -8.16 -5.78 -7.76
C ALA A 65 -8.31 -6.00 -6.26
N ALA A 66 -8.81 -7.18 -5.85
CA ALA A 66 -8.94 -7.53 -4.44
C ALA A 66 -7.58 -7.59 -3.73
N ILE A 67 -6.55 -8.18 -4.35
CA ILE A 67 -5.20 -8.27 -3.78
C ILE A 67 -4.61 -6.87 -3.58
N ILE A 68 -4.73 -5.98 -4.57
CA ILE A 68 -4.18 -4.60 -4.52
C ILE A 68 -4.88 -3.80 -3.43
N ILE A 69 -6.22 -3.81 -3.39
CA ILE A 69 -7.01 -3.12 -2.36
C ILE A 69 -6.62 -3.62 -0.96
N VAL A 70 -6.50 -4.94 -0.78
CA VAL A 70 -6.08 -5.51 0.50
C VAL A 70 -4.64 -5.11 0.83
N ALA A 71 -3.73 -5.10 -0.14
CA ALA A 71 -2.35 -4.69 0.07
C ALA A 71 -2.23 -3.21 0.47
N GLU A 72 -3.04 -2.32 -0.12
CA GLU A 72 -3.10 -0.89 0.23
C GLU A 72 -3.66 -0.68 1.64
N LEU A 73 -4.80 -1.30 1.96
CA LEU A 73 -5.40 -1.22 3.29
C LEU A 73 -4.47 -1.80 4.36
N TRP A 74 -3.95 -3.00 4.14
CA TRP A 74 -3.06 -3.65 5.08
C TRP A 74 -1.71 -2.95 5.20
N GLY A 75 -1.19 -2.43 4.08
CA GLY A 75 0.02 -1.64 4.02
C GLY A 75 -0.11 -0.35 4.82
N SER A 76 -1.25 0.32 4.75
CA SER A 76 -1.51 1.54 5.52
C SER A 76 -1.45 1.34 7.04
N ALA A 77 -1.78 0.15 7.54
CA ALA A 77 -1.93 -0.09 8.98
C ALA A 77 -0.65 0.20 9.79
N MET A 78 0.53 -0.04 9.20
CA MET A 78 1.80 0.23 9.90
C MET A 78 2.15 1.71 10.01
N PHE A 79 1.58 2.55 9.15
CA PHE A 79 1.86 3.98 9.07
C PHE A 79 1.12 4.79 10.16
N PHE A 80 0.21 4.16 10.90
CA PHE A 80 -0.48 4.78 12.03
C PHE A 80 0.16 4.41 13.37
N LYS A 81 -0.14 5.20 14.41
CA LYS A 81 0.29 4.98 15.81
C LYS A 81 -0.44 3.79 16.47
N ILE A 82 -0.55 2.66 15.77
CA ILE A 82 -1.24 1.45 16.22
C ILE A 82 -0.22 0.47 16.82
N ARG A 83 -0.64 -0.22 17.89
CA ARG A 83 0.15 -1.31 18.50
C ARG A 83 -0.02 -2.58 17.68
N LEU A 84 0.95 -2.86 16.81
CA LEU A 84 1.04 -4.08 16.01
C LEU A 84 2.18 -4.97 16.49
N SER A 85 2.03 -6.28 16.36
CA SER A 85 3.15 -7.21 16.54
C SER A 85 4.17 -7.04 15.41
N SER A 86 5.43 -7.40 15.64
CA SER A 86 6.50 -7.25 14.64
C SER A 86 6.21 -7.97 13.33
N ALA A 87 5.59 -9.16 13.39
CA ALA A 87 5.19 -9.91 12.20
C ALA A 87 4.16 -9.14 11.37
N PHE A 88 3.12 -8.59 12.02
CA PHE A 88 2.10 -7.78 11.33
C PHE A 88 2.71 -6.53 10.71
N ARG A 89 3.61 -5.84 11.42
CA ARG A 89 4.34 -4.68 10.87
C ARG A 89 5.14 -5.05 9.62
N MET A 90 5.81 -6.20 9.63
CA MET A 90 6.59 -6.66 8.48
C MET A 90 5.70 -7.02 7.30
N VAL A 91 4.57 -7.70 7.52
CA VAL A 91 3.60 -7.99 6.45
C VAL A 91 3.00 -6.70 5.89
N SER A 92 2.65 -5.73 6.73
CA SER A 92 2.21 -4.40 6.28
C SER A 92 3.30 -3.67 5.48
N ALA A 93 4.56 -3.75 5.89
CA ALA A 93 5.66 -3.15 5.15
C ALA A 93 5.81 -3.73 3.75
N ILE A 94 5.74 -5.07 3.65
CA ILE A 94 5.78 -5.77 2.37
C ILE A 94 4.57 -5.37 1.53
N ALA A 95 3.37 -5.33 2.11
CA ALA A 95 2.14 -4.96 1.41
C ALA A 95 2.20 -3.52 0.84
N ALA A 96 2.64 -2.55 1.65
CA ALA A 96 2.80 -1.16 1.19
C ALA A 96 3.85 -1.04 0.07
N PHE A 97 4.97 -1.75 0.21
CA PHE A 97 6.02 -1.79 -0.82
C PHE A 97 5.52 -2.42 -2.12
N LEU A 98 4.82 -3.56 -2.05
CA LEU A 98 4.28 -4.25 -3.22
C LEU A 98 3.21 -3.41 -3.91
N ALA A 99 2.29 -2.80 -3.17
CA ALA A 99 1.26 -1.94 -3.75
C ALA A 99 1.86 -0.73 -4.49
N SER A 100 2.78 0.00 -3.86
CA SER A 100 3.44 1.14 -4.50
C SER A 100 4.34 0.74 -5.68
N SER A 101 5.03 -0.40 -5.59
CA SER A 101 5.84 -0.93 -6.69
C SER A 101 4.99 -1.40 -7.86
N PHE A 102 3.85 -2.03 -7.59
CA PHE A 102 2.88 -2.44 -8.62
C PHE A 102 2.46 -1.23 -9.44
N TRP A 103 2.03 -0.15 -8.79
CA TRP A 103 1.59 1.05 -9.48
C TRP A 103 2.68 1.71 -10.32
N PHE A 104 3.92 1.76 -9.80
CA PHE A 104 5.07 2.24 -10.54
C PHE A 104 5.36 1.39 -11.79
N ILE A 105 5.45 0.07 -11.63
CA ILE A 105 5.71 -0.87 -12.73
C ILE A 105 4.60 -0.79 -13.78
N MET A 106 3.34 -0.70 -13.35
CA MET A 106 2.22 -0.60 -14.27
C MET A 106 2.27 0.68 -15.10
N ASN A 107 2.53 1.83 -14.46
CA ASN A 107 2.57 3.11 -15.17
C ASN A 107 3.78 3.22 -16.09
N ILE A 108 4.95 2.75 -15.66
CA ILE A 108 6.12 2.79 -16.53
C ILE A 108 5.92 1.90 -17.76
N ASN A 109 5.36 0.69 -17.61
CA ASN A 109 5.08 -0.20 -18.74
C ASN A 109 4.05 0.40 -19.71
N LEU A 110 2.92 0.92 -19.19
CA LEU A 110 1.91 1.56 -20.03
C LEU A 110 2.47 2.69 -20.89
N VAL A 111 3.35 3.51 -20.30
CA VAL A 111 3.94 4.66 -20.98
C VAL A 111 5.09 4.25 -21.90
N SER A 112 5.95 3.31 -21.49
CA SER A 112 7.07 2.83 -22.30
C SER A 112 6.63 2.08 -23.54
N ASP A 113 5.53 1.33 -23.43
CA ASP A 113 5.02 0.49 -24.51
C ASP A 113 4.11 1.26 -25.48
N GLY A 114 3.95 2.57 -25.27
CA GLY A 114 3.10 3.42 -26.11
C GLY A 114 1.60 3.16 -25.93
N LEU A 115 1.20 2.49 -24.84
CA LEU A 115 -0.18 2.14 -24.51
C LEU A 115 -0.91 3.25 -23.73
N SER A 116 -0.33 4.46 -23.66
CA SER A 116 -0.94 5.62 -23.01
C SER A 116 -2.27 6.03 -23.65
N SER A 117 -2.47 5.76 -24.94
CA SER A 117 -3.69 6.08 -25.68
C SER A 117 -4.79 5.02 -25.56
N SER A 118 -4.45 3.78 -25.20
CA SER A 118 -5.42 2.68 -25.03
C SER A 118 -6.07 2.67 -23.65
N ALA A 119 -5.40 3.22 -22.63
CA ALA A 119 -5.92 3.34 -21.28
C ALA A 119 -6.34 4.79 -20.99
N GLN A 120 -7.64 5.00 -20.75
CA GLN A 120 -8.13 6.33 -20.35
C GLN A 120 -7.83 6.68 -18.89
N ASN A 121 -7.40 5.69 -18.09
CA ASN A 121 -7.20 5.84 -16.66
C ASN A 121 -6.02 4.97 -16.18
N SER A 122 -5.14 5.56 -15.39
CA SER A 122 -3.98 4.94 -14.73
C SER A 122 -4.35 4.05 -13.53
N GLY A 123 -5.57 4.17 -13.00
CA GLY A 123 -6.16 3.24 -12.03
C GLY A 123 -5.91 3.55 -10.55
N TYR A 124 -4.95 4.42 -10.20
CA TYR A 124 -4.53 4.69 -8.81
C TYR A 124 -5.69 4.99 -7.84
N PHE A 125 -6.61 5.83 -8.28
CA PHE A 125 -7.74 6.34 -7.49
C PHE A 125 -9.07 5.90 -8.11
N GLY A 126 -9.10 4.73 -8.74
CA GLY A 126 -10.29 4.27 -9.45
C GLY A 126 -10.78 5.31 -10.46
N ARG A 127 -12.09 5.54 -10.54
CA ARG A 127 -12.69 6.51 -11.48
C ARG A 127 -12.57 7.99 -11.06
N TYR A 128 -12.25 8.28 -9.80
CA TYR A 128 -12.45 9.62 -9.21
C TYR A 128 -11.34 10.61 -9.53
N LEU A 129 -10.10 10.13 -9.73
CA LEU A 129 -8.99 10.90 -10.27
C LEU A 129 -8.45 10.18 -11.50
N ALA A 130 -9.33 9.99 -12.49
CA ALA A 130 -8.95 9.38 -13.76
C ALA A 130 -7.89 10.25 -14.46
N GLN A 131 -6.69 9.70 -14.60
CA GLN A 131 -5.59 10.33 -15.31
C GLN A 131 -5.15 9.39 -16.42
N SER A 132 -5.06 9.88 -17.65
CA SER A 132 -4.47 9.10 -18.73
C SER A 132 -2.99 8.80 -18.42
N PRO A 133 -2.52 7.56 -18.60
CA PRO A 133 -1.13 7.21 -18.36
C PRO A 133 -0.20 8.10 -19.18
N SER A 134 0.77 8.71 -18.52
CA SER A 134 1.75 9.60 -19.16
C SER A 134 3.02 9.65 -18.31
N TRP A 135 4.08 10.28 -18.82
CA TRP A 135 5.29 10.49 -18.00
C TRP A 135 5.00 11.25 -16.69
N TRP A 136 3.94 12.04 -16.65
CA TRP A 136 3.48 12.67 -15.42
C TRP A 136 3.00 11.64 -14.38
N THR A 137 2.15 10.68 -14.78
CA THR A 137 1.67 9.64 -13.85
C THR A 137 2.79 8.69 -13.42
N VAL A 138 3.84 8.52 -14.23
CA VAL A 138 5.07 7.80 -13.83
C VAL A 138 5.83 8.54 -12.73
N ILE A 139 5.93 9.87 -12.81
CA ILE A 139 6.54 10.69 -11.76
C ILE A 139 5.74 10.58 -10.46
N GLU A 140 4.41 10.66 -10.52
CA GLU A 140 3.54 10.48 -9.35
C GLU A 140 3.73 9.10 -8.70
N ALA A 141 3.76 8.02 -9.49
CA ALA A 141 4.07 6.67 -9.00
C ALA A 141 5.44 6.59 -8.33
N THR A 142 6.44 7.23 -8.94
CA THR A 142 7.82 7.24 -8.45
C THR A 142 7.89 7.95 -7.10
N ILE A 143 7.21 9.10 -6.97
CA ILE A 143 7.11 9.83 -5.71
C ILE A 143 6.43 8.96 -4.65
N LEU A 144 5.31 8.31 -4.97
CA LEU A 144 4.62 7.41 -4.05
C LEU A 144 5.53 6.27 -3.57
N LEU A 145 6.22 5.59 -4.49
CA LEU A 145 7.14 4.50 -4.18
C LEU A 145 8.30 4.97 -3.29
N LEU A 146 8.98 6.06 -3.67
CA LEU A 146 10.08 6.61 -2.89
C LEU A 146 9.62 7.08 -1.52
N TRP A 147 8.42 7.65 -1.43
CA TRP A 147 7.86 8.09 -0.15
C TRP A 147 7.49 6.91 0.75
N VAL A 148 6.92 5.83 0.20
CA VAL A 148 6.73 4.58 0.95
C VAL A 148 8.07 4.05 1.45
N LEU A 149 9.09 3.95 0.60
CA LEU A 149 10.43 3.49 0.98
C LEU A 149 11.06 4.34 2.09
N TYR A 150 10.95 5.66 1.98
CA TYR A 150 11.41 6.61 3.00
C TYR A 150 10.71 6.36 4.35
N ASN A 151 9.39 6.22 4.36
CA ASN A 151 8.63 5.95 5.58
C ASN A 151 8.95 4.57 6.17
N LEU A 152 9.20 3.57 5.33
CA LEU A 152 9.66 2.24 5.79
C LEU A 152 11.03 2.32 6.46
N ASP A 153 11.95 3.12 5.93
CA ASP A 153 13.27 3.34 6.55
C ASP A 153 13.15 4.05 7.91
N LEU A 154 12.32 5.10 8.01
CA LEU A 154 12.00 5.73 9.30
C LEU A 154 11.49 4.72 10.34
N MET A 155 10.69 3.74 9.90
CA MET A 155 10.10 2.72 10.77
C MET A 155 10.96 1.46 10.92
N ARG A 156 12.14 1.40 10.33
CA ARG A 156 13.00 0.19 10.26
C ARG A 156 13.26 -0.44 11.62
N GLY A 157 13.42 0.38 12.66
CA GLY A 157 13.61 -0.10 14.04
C GLY A 157 12.46 -0.97 14.57
N SER A 158 11.24 -0.80 14.04
CA SER A 158 10.06 -1.60 14.39
C SER A 158 9.87 -2.87 13.54
N LEU A 159 10.58 -2.97 12.41
CA LEU A 159 10.51 -4.08 11.46
C LEU A 159 11.45 -5.24 11.83
N VAL A 160 12.56 -4.95 12.51
CA VAL A 160 13.54 -5.98 12.88
C VAL A 160 12.98 -6.86 13.99
N PHE A 161 12.76 -8.14 13.67
CA PHE A 161 12.40 -9.15 14.66
C PHE A 161 13.59 -9.40 15.58
N ARG A 162 13.61 -8.76 16.75
CA ARG A 162 14.60 -9.06 17.79
C ARG A 162 14.12 -10.29 18.56
N LEU A 163 14.77 -11.43 18.32
CA LEU A 163 14.72 -12.57 19.23
C LEU A 163 15.25 -12.09 20.59
N ARG A 164 14.35 -11.89 21.56
CA ARG A 164 14.77 -11.72 22.96
C ARG A 164 15.38 -13.07 23.37
N LYS A 165 16.70 -13.08 23.59
CA LYS A 165 17.39 -14.18 24.27
C LYS A 165 17.01 -14.18 25.75
#